data_AF-A0A8T5HCY0-F1
#
_entry.id   AF-A0A8T5HCY0-F1
#
_cell.length_a   1.000
_cell.length_b   1.000
_cell.length_c   1.000
_cell.angle_alpha   90.00
_cell.angle_beta   90.00
_cell.angle_gamma   90.00
#
_symmetry.space_group_name_H-M   'P 1'
#
loop_
_entity.id
_entity.type
_entity.pdbx_description
1 polymer ?
#
loop_
_entity_poly.entity_id
_entity_poly.type
_entity_poly.pdbx_seq_one_letter_code
_entity_poly.pdbx_strand_id
1 'polypeptide(L)'
;MTKKYKQKTKMAYLKKFFIFFLILLVSISMISCGNKECKEDSDCSAQKCFDVSCVKGMCEKEIQFDCCGNLQCEDGENTCSCNLDCKKPKCEGPVAVGEVRGKTISGQYLEYMCVEDKCMMSFDETNVKKIPLVSEKTISGVDLDLGITFNKPFGLIDDKIMVSISLKDYDDSKVKLPFVIKSIKILDNKLLYGELNVNKQLTQLGSGVKELVPLTFIPEEKEKEIALTLKIDYELGKINTKGEEEILRESFTEKFSQKMFLVVTGESDLK
;
A
#
# COMPACT_ATOMS: atom_id res chain seq x y z
N MET A 1 -64.75 -62.67 20.88
CA MET A 1 -65.42 -61.37 21.11
C MET A 1 -64.57 -60.49 22.05
N THR A 2 -63.60 -59.70 21.59
CA THR A 2 -62.81 -58.82 22.50
C THR A 2 -62.01 -57.69 21.79
N LYS A 3 -62.46 -57.17 20.63
CA LYS A 3 -61.74 -56.06 19.92
C LYS A 3 -62.44 -54.69 19.94
N LYS A 4 -63.66 -54.56 20.49
CA LYS A 4 -64.41 -53.29 20.51
C LYS A 4 -64.23 -52.43 21.78
N TYR A 5 -63.58 -52.93 22.83
CA TYR A 5 -63.44 -52.18 24.10
C TYR A 5 -62.15 -51.33 24.21
N LYS A 6 -61.11 -51.62 23.41
CA LYS A 6 -59.80 -50.95 23.53
C LYS A 6 -59.65 -49.65 22.72
N GLN A 7 -60.63 -49.30 21.89
CA GLN A 7 -60.55 -48.15 20.98
C GLN A 7 -61.22 -46.89 21.55
N LYS A 8 -62.17 -47.01 22.48
CA LYS A 8 -62.82 -45.86 23.13
C LYS A 8 -61.93 -45.14 24.16
N THR A 9 -60.96 -45.82 24.77
CA THR A 9 -60.07 -45.22 25.77
C THR A 9 -58.93 -44.39 25.17
N LYS A 10 -58.47 -44.70 23.95
CA LYS A 10 -57.41 -43.91 23.26
C LYS A 10 -57.91 -42.53 22.80
N MET A 11 -59.14 -42.39 22.31
CA MET A 11 -59.70 -41.09 21.90
C MET A 11 -59.93 -40.15 23.10
N ALA A 12 -60.31 -40.69 24.27
CA ALA A 12 -60.48 -39.89 25.48
C ALA A 12 -59.16 -39.31 26.00
N TYR A 13 -58.05 -40.06 25.85
CA TYR A 13 -56.72 -39.60 26.26
C TYR A 13 -56.16 -38.51 25.33
N LEU A 14 -56.36 -38.66 24.01
CA LEU A 14 -55.96 -37.66 23.01
C LEU A 14 -56.73 -36.34 23.15
N LYS A 15 -58.05 -36.37 23.43
CA LYS A 15 -58.82 -35.15 23.72
C LYS A 15 -58.35 -34.46 25.01
N LYS A 16 -58.06 -35.21 26.07
CA LYS A 16 -57.55 -34.64 27.33
C LYS A 16 -56.13 -34.07 27.17
N PHE A 17 -55.27 -34.72 26.40
CA PHE A 17 -53.93 -34.22 26.10
C PHE A 17 -53.97 -32.94 25.26
N PHE A 18 -54.85 -32.86 24.25
CA PHE A 18 -55.02 -31.67 23.43
C PHE A 18 -55.58 -30.48 24.22
N ILE A 19 -56.56 -30.72 25.10
CA ILE A 19 -57.08 -29.69 26.00
C ILE A 19 -56.00 -29.21 26.97
N PHE A 20 -55.19 -30.11 27.52
CA PHE A 20 -54.08 -29.75 28.40
C PHE A 20 -53.02 -28.92 27.67
N PHE A 21 -52.66 -29.29 26.45
CA PHE A 21 -51.69 -28.54 25.64
C PHE A 21 -52.22 -27.15 25.25
N LEU A 22 -53.52 -27.04 24.95
CA LEU A 22 -54.16 -25.76 24.62
C LEU A 22 -54.22 -24.84 25.84
N ILE A 23 -54.51 -25.37 27.03
CA ILE A 23 -54.43 -24.62 28.29
C ILE A 23 -52.99 -24.19 28.59
N LEU A 24 -51.99 -25.04 28.32
CA LEU A 24 -50.57 -24.70 28.49
C LEU A 24 -50.15 -23.56 27.54
N LEU A 25 -50.60 -23.59 26.29
CA LEU A 25 -50.29 -22.57 25.28
C LEU A 25 -50.96 -21.23 25.60
N VAL A 26 -52.19 -21.25 26.12
CA VAL A 26 -52.92 -20.07 26.62
C VAL A 26 -52.28 -19.51 27.91
N SER A 27 -51.75 -20.36 28.78
CA SER A 27 -51.07 -19.90 30.00
C SER A 27 -49.66 -19.37 29.73
N ILE A 28 -48.93 -19.87 28.72
CA ILE A 28 -47.65 -19.30 28.28
C ILE A 28 -47.84 -17.91 27.64
N SER A 29 -48.97 -17.68 26.96
CA SER A 29 -49.27 -16.38 26.34
C SER A 29 -49.70 -15.30 27.34
N MET A 30 -50.04 -15.66 28.59
CA MET A 30 -50.39 -14.71 29.66
C MET A 30 -49.18 -14.23 30.49
N ILE A 31 -47.98 -14.79 30.29
CA ILE A 31 -46.76 -14.41 31.05
C ILE A 31 -46.00 -13.25 30.40
N SER A 32 -46.40 -12.77 29.22
CA SER A 32 -45.79 -11.59 28.57
C SER A 32 -46.35 -10.27 29.13
N CYS A 33 -46.42 -10.15 30.46
CA CYS A 33 -46.40 -8.84 31.11
C CYS A 33 -44.95 -8.38 31.12
N GLY A 34 -44.53 -7.68 30.07
CA GLY A 34 -43.20 -7.07 30.01
C GLY A 34 -42.99 -6.15 31.20
N ASN A 35 -42.06 -6.49 32.08
CA ASN A 35 -41.62 -5.59 33.13
C ASN A 35 -41.12 -4.31 32.46
N LYS A 36 -41.64 -3.15 32.89
CA LYS A 36 -41.13 -1.86 32.43
C LYS A 36 -39.67 -1.74 32.85
N GLU A 37 -38.80 -1.49 31.88
CA GLU A 37 -37.36 -1.28 32.05
C GLU A 37 -37.07 0.10 32.66
N CYS A 38 -37.87 1.11 32.31
CA CYS A 38 -37.69 2.50 32.73
C CYS A 38 -39.02 3.15 33.15
N LYS A 39 -38.92 4.24 33.90
CA LYS A 39 -40.04 5.16 34.22
C LYS A 39 -39.83 6.55 33.62
N GLU A 40 -38.57 6.98 33.55
CA GLU A 40 -38.14 8.27 32.99
C GLU A 40 -36.86 8.10 32.16
N ASP A 41 -36.54 9.09 31.33
CA ASP A 41 -35.38 9.03 30.41
C ASP A 41 -34.05 8.87 31.15
N SER A 42 -33.94 9.40 32.37
CA SER A 42 -32.78 9.24 33.26
C SER A 42 -32.55 7.81 33.75
N ASP A 43 -33.56 6.95 33.68
CA ASP A 43 -33.40 5.51 34.00
C ASP A 43 -32.66 4.78 32.87
N CYS A 44 -32.64 5.34 31.66
CA CYS A 44 -31.96 4.75 30.51
C CYS A 44 -30.47 5.10 30.55
N SER A 45 -29.62 4.09 30.42
CA SER A 45 -28.18 4.29 30.36
C SER A 45 -27.80 5.07 29.11
N ALA A 46 -27.14 6.23 29.30
CA ALA A 46 -26.60 7.00 28.19
C ALA A 46 -25.69 6.12 27.31
N GLN A 47 -25.86 6.21 26.00
CA GLN A 47 -25.01 5.55 25.03
C GLN A 47 -24.44 6.60 24.07
N LYS A 48 -23.16 6.48 23.75
CA LYS A 48 -22.51 7.40 22.82
C LYS A 48 -23.17 7.27 21.44
N CYS A 49 -23.55 8.39 20.83
CA CYS A 49 -24.21 8.47 19.52
C CYS A 49 -25.63 7.90 19.44
N PHE A 50 -26.31 7.77 20.58
CA PHE A 50 -27.73 7.44 20.63
C PHE A 50 -28.46 8.37 21.59
N ASP A 51 -29.56 8.93 21.12
CA ASP A 51 -30.53 9.60 22.00
C ASP A 51 -31.39 8.52 22.65
N VAL A 52 -31.32 8.42 23.98
CA VAL A 52 -32.03 7.41 24.76
C VAL A 52 -33.25 8.04 25.42
N SER A 53 -34.42 7.42 25.26
CA SER A 53 -35.66 7.89 25.87
C SER A 53 -36.52 6.73 26.36
N CYS A 54 -37.30 6.98 27.42
CA CYS A 54 -38.19 6.01 28.01
C CYS A 54 -39.57 6.08 27.35
N VAL A 55 -39.81 5.23 26.36
CA VAL A 55 -41.08 5.18 25.62
C VAL A 55 -41.88 3.96 26.09
N LYS A 56 -43.05 4.22 26.69
CA LYS A 56 -43.96 3.17 27.23
C LYS A 56 -43.31 2.22 28.24
N GLY A 57 -42.27 2.68 28.93
CA GLY A 57 -41.53 1.90 29.91
C GLY A 57 -40.46 0.98 29.30
N MET A 58 -40.05 1.22 28.06
CA MET A 58 -38.87 0.60 27.43
C MET A 58 -37.87 1.70 27.06
N CYS A 59 -36.58 1.43 27.20
CA CYS A 59 -35.55 2.36 26.74
C CYS A 59 -35.40 2.23 25.22
N GLU A 60 -35.99 3.17 24.48
CA GLU A 60 -35.82 3.28 23.04
C GLU A 60 -34.55 4.10 22.74
N LYS A 61 -33.91 3.77 21.62
CA LYS A 61 -32.67 4.41 21.16
C LYS A 61 -32.89 4.97 19.78
N GLU A 62 -32.65 6.25 19.62
CA GLU A 62 -32.64 6.94 18.34
C GLU A 62 -31.18 7.20 17.92
N ILE A 63 -30.88 6.97 16.64
CA ILE A 63 -29.54 7.15 16.09
C ILE A 63 -29.24 8.64 16.00
N GLN A 64 -28.13 9.07 16.58
CA GLN A 64 -27.63 10.42 16.39
C GLN A 64 -26.76 10.46 15.13
N PHE A 65 -27.16 11.27 14.14
CA PHE A 65 -26.37 11.50 12.93
C PHE A 65 -25.09 12.31 13.21
N ASP A 66 -24.11 12.17 12.32
CA ASP A 66 -22.78 12.77 12.37
C ASP A 66 -21.98 12.36 13.63
N CYS A 67 -22.13 11.09 14.05
CA CYS A 67 -21.51 10.59 15.29
C CYS A 67 -20.97 9.16 15.17
N CYS A 68 -19.64 9.06 15.24
CA CYS A 68 -18.96 7.77 15.22
C CYS A 68 -19.22 6.90 16.46
N GLY A 69 -19.89 5.77 16.23
CA GLY A 69 -20.36 4.78 17.18
C GLY A 69 -21.87 4.48 17.04
N ASN A 70 -22.56 5.10 16.08
CA ASN A 70 -24.00 4.93 15.87
C ASN A 70 -24.37 3.68 15.04
N LEU A 71 -23.34 2.92 14.62
CA LEU A 71 -23.40 1.69 13.84
C LEU A 71 -23.86 1.87 12.38
N GLN A 72 -23.92 3.11 11.88
CA GLN A 72 -24.26 3.46 10.53
C GLN A 72 -23.13 4.29 9.90
N CYS A 73 -22.49 3.75 8.87
CA CYS A 73 -21.47 4.51 8.13
C CYS A 73 -22.15 5.60 7.29
N GLU A 74 -21.91 6.86 7.64
CA GLU A 74 -22.58 8.01 7.04
C GLU A 74 -21.81 8.61 5.86
N ASP A 75 -22.48 9.48 5.09
CA ASP A 75 -21.85 10.14 3.95
C ASP A 75 -20.70 11.05 4.43
N GLY A 76 -19.48 10.74 3.99
CA GLY A 76 -18.26 11.44 4.42
C GLY A 76 -17.50 10.69 5.53
N GLU A 77 -18.10 9.68 6.15
CA GLU A 77 -17.38 8.73 6.98
C GLU A 77 -16.73 7.64 6.14
N ASN A 78 -15.62 7.11 6.64
CA ASN A 78 -14.97 5.94 6.08
C ASN A 78 -14.28 5.17 7.22
N THR A 79 -13.65 4.05 6.91
CA THR A 79 -13.02 3.22 7.94
C THR A 79 -11.90 3.92 8.72
N CYS A 80 -11.31 4.98 8.18
CA CYS A 80 -10.30 5.79 8.85
C CYS A 80 -10.88 6.85 9.78
N SER A 81 -11.98 7.52 9.38
CA SER A 81 -12.64 8.53 10.21
C SER A 81 -13.58 7.92 11.25
N CYS A 82 -14.26 6.82 10.92
CA CYS A 82 -15.10 6.06 11.85
C CYS A 82 -15.03 4.54 11.63
N ASN A 83 -14.01 3.90 12.18
CA ASN A 83 -13.85 2.44 12.09
C ASN A 83 -14.96 1.62 12.79
N LEU A 84 -15.67 2.22 13.75
CA LEU A 84 -16.75 1.57 14.49
C LEU A 84 -17.98 1.33 13.59
N ASP A 85 -18.29 2.30 12.73
CA ASP A 85 -19.50 2.29 11.92
C ASP A 85 -19.18 1.81 10.49
N CYS A 86 -18.05 2.27 9.93
CA CYS A 86 -17.56 1.91 8.61
C CYS A 86 -16.67 0.66 8.64
N LYS A 87 -17.25 -0.49 8.99
CA LYS A 87 -16.51 -1.75 9.25
C LYS A 87 -15.87 -2.40 8.01
N LYS A 88 -16.27 -2.03 6.79
CA LYS A 88 -15.79 -2.64 5.53
C LYS A 88 -15.84 -1.66 4.34
N PRO A 89 -14.89 -1.76 3.41
CA PRO A 89 -13.66 -2.56 3.47
C PRO A 89 -12.69 -2.02 4.54
N LYS A 90 -11.94 -2.90 5.20
CA LYS A 90 -10.98 -2.43 6.21
C LYS A 90 -9.82 -1.69 5.54
N CYS A 91 -9.45 -0.53 6.06
CA CYS A 91 -8.25 0.19 5.62
C CYS A 91 -6.99 -0.28 6.36
N GLU A 92 -6.74 -1.58 6.33
CA GLU A 92 -5.56 -2.20 6.93
C GLU A 92 -5.16 -3.45 6.16
N GLY A 93 -3.87 -3.76 6.15
CA GLY A 93 -3.33 -5.00 5.58
C GLY A 93 -2.84 -4.87 4.14
N PRO A 94 -2.34 -5.97 3.56
CA PRO A 94 -1.60 -5.92 2.32
C PRO A 94 -2.49 -5.60 1.11
N VAL A 95 -1.96 -4.78 0.19
CA VAL A 95 -2.63 -4.44 -1.07
C VAL A 95 -2.54 -5.62 -2.03
N ALA A 96 -3.61 -5.89 -2.78
CA ALA A 96 -3.57 -6.83 -3.89
C ALA A 96 -2.79 -6.23 -5.07
N VAL A 97 -1.67 -6.86 -5.45
CA VAL A 97 -0.77 -6.37 -6.51
C VAL A 97 -0.90 -7.15 -7.82
N GLY A 98 -1.65 -8.25 -7.82
CA GLY A 98 -1.95 -9.01 -9.02
C GLY A 98 -2.74 -10.28 -8.75
N GLU A 99 -2.90 -11.11 -9.79
CA GLU A 99 -3.57 -12.40 -9.70
C GLU A 99 -2.82 -13.44 -10.54
N VAL A 100 -2.53 -14.61 -9.95
CA VAL A 100 -1.93 -15.74 -10.67
C VAL A 100 -2.82 -16.97 -10.49
N ARG A 101 -3.41 -17.42 -11.60
CA ARG A 101 -4.28 -18.61 -11.65
C ARG A 101 -5.46 -18.53 -10.68
N GLY A 102 -6.18 -17.41 -10.61
CA GLY A 102 -7.32 -17.27 -9.71
C GLY A 102 -6.95 -16.87 -8.28
N LYS A 103 -5.65 -16.68 -7.97
CA LYS A 103 -5.19 -16.33 -6.61
C LYS A 103 -4.61 -14.93 -6.58
N THR A 104 -5.17 -14.10 -5.71
CA THR A 104 -4.66 -12.77 -5.41
C THR A 104 -3.26 -12.86 -4.83
N ILE A 105 -2.36 -12.05 -5.37
CA ILE A 105 -1.01 -11.84 -4.84
C ILE A 105 -1.06 -10.58 -3.99
N SER A 106 -0.66 -10.72 -2.73
CA SER A 106 -0.48 -9.60 -1.81
C SER A 106 0.88 -8.93 -2.04
N GLY A 107 0.91 -7.60 -1.95
CA GLY A 107 2.14 -6.81 -1.98
C GLY A 107 3.07 -7.19 -0.83
N GLN A 108 4.37 -7.09 -1.05
CA GLN A 108 5.37 -7.34 -0.01
C GLN A 108 5.55 -6.12 0.89
N TYR A 109 5.37 -4.92 0.33
CA TYR A 109 5.60 -3.66 1.04
C TYR A 109 4.34 -2.78 1.09
N LEU A 110 3.49 -2.88 0.08
CA LEU A 110 2.30 -2.05 -0.05
C LEU A 110 1.16 -2.54 0.86
N GLU A 111 0.68 -1.65 1.71
CA GLU A 111 -0.41 -1.86 2.65
C GLU A 111 -1.46 -0.73 2.54
N TYR A 112 -2.71 -1.06 2.88
CA TYR A 112 -3.73 -0.05 3.13
C TYR A 112 -3.50 0.52 4.53
N MET A 113 -3.49 1.84 4.63
CA MET A 113 -3.39 2.52 5.91
C MET A 113 -4.14 3.85 5.90
N CYS A 114 -4.57 4.26 7.08
CA CYS A 114 -5.25 5.53 7.28
C CYS A 114 -4.24 6.67 7.38
N VAL A 115 -4.32 7.61 6.44
CA VAL A 115 -3.53 8.84 6.43
C VAL A 115 -4.49 10.00 6.28
N GLU A 116 -4.50 10.91 7.25
CA GLU A 116 -5.39 12.09 7.25
C GLU A 116 -6.87 11.73 6.98
N ASP A 117 -7.41 10.78 7.75
CA ASP A 117 -8.80 10.28 7.63
C ASP A 117 -9.16 9.68 6.25
N LYS A 118 -8.16 9.36 5.42
CA LYS A 118 -8.35 8.69 4.13
C LYS A 118 -7.67 7.34 4.09
N CYS A 119 -8.28 6.43 3.34
CA CYS A 119 -7.67 5.14 3.08
C CYS A 119 -6.68 5.21 1.92
N MET A 120 -5.39 5.15 2.25
CA MET A 120 -4.30 5.26 1.30
C MET A 120 -3.58 3.93 1.13
N MET A 121 -3.08 3.68 -0.07
CA MET A 121 -2.07 2.68 -0.34
C MET A 121 -0.71 3.30 -0.07
N SER A 122 0.00 2.76 0.91
CA SER A 122 1.32 3.25 1.31
C SER A 122 2.19 2.09 1.81
N PHE A 123 3.34 2.39 2.38
CA PHE A 123 4.21 1.41 3.05
C PHE A 123 4.69 1.99 4.37
N ASP A 124 5.04 1.11 5.30
CA ASP A 124 5.59 1.50 6.60
C ASP A 124 7.01 2.06 6.44
N GLU A 125 7.17 3.35 6.73
CA GLU A 125 8.43 4.09 6.68
C GLU A 125 9.53 3.46 7.57
N THR A 126 9.15 2.74 8.65
CA THR A 126 10.11 2.05 9.52
C THR A 126 10.79 0.86 8.82
N ASN A 127 10.19 0.35 7.74
CA ASN A 127 10.76 -0.72 6.93
C ASN A 127 11.66 -0.21 5.80
N VAL A 128 11.72 1.11 5.59
CA VAL A 128 12.52 1.72 4.52
C VAL A 128 14.00 1.64 4.84
N LYS A 129 14.76 1.05 3.92
CA LYS A 129 16.23 0.92 4.03
C LYS A 129 16.91 1.60 2.86
N LYS A 130 17.92 2.41 3.14
CA LYS A 130 18.82 2.96 2.12
C LYS A 130 19.80 1.88 1.66
N ILE A 131 19.84 1.64 0.36
CA ILE A 131 20.68 0.64 -0.27
C ILE A 131 21.79 1.35 -1.05
N PRO A 132 23.02 1.44 -0.51
CA PRO A 132 24.16 1.94 -1.25
C PRO A 132 24.76 0.82 -2.12
N LEU A 133 25.04 1.14 -3.37
CA LEU A 133 25.71 0.28 -4.34
C LEU A 133 26.88 1.03 -4.94
N VAL A 134 28.00 0.34 -5.15
CA VAL A 134 29.20 0.90 -5.75
C VAL A 134 29.72 -0.02 -6.85
N SER A 135 30.31 0.55 -7.88
CA SER A 135 30.99 -0.17 -8.95
C SER A 135 32.13 0.68 -9.49
N GLU A 136 33.15 0.04 -10.04
CA GLU A 136 34.26 0.71 -10.73
C GLU A 136 34.15 0.44 -12.22
N LYS A 137 34.44 1.45 -13.05
CA LYS A 137 34.34 1.34 -14.50
C LYS A 137 35.53 1.97 -15.20
N THR A 138 36.23 1.16 -16.00
CA THR A 138 37.22 1.64 -16.96
C THR A 138 36.59 1.83 -18.33
N ILE A 139 36.65 3.04 -18.88
CA ILE A 139 36.19 3.37 -20.23
C ILE A 139 37.22 4.22 -20.96
N SER A 140 37.69 3.74 -22.11
CA SER A 140 38.59 4.50 -22.98
C SER A 140 39.85 5.08 -22.31
N GLY A 141 40.34 4.46 -21.21
CA GLY A 141 41.48 4.96 -20.44
C GLY A 141 41.12 5.92 -19.30
N VAL A 142 39.84 5.99 -18.92
CA VAL A 142 39.34 6.69 -17.73
C VAL A 142 38.78 5.68 -16.75
N ASP A 143 39.21 5.75 -15.50
CA ASP A 143 38.67 4.96 -14.40
C ASP A 143 37.71 5.80 -13.57
N LEU A 144 36.48 5.31 -13.44
CA LEU A 144 35.39 5.97 -12.73
C LEU A 144 34.92 5.12 -11.55
N ASP A 145 34.71 5.78 -10.41
CA ASP A 145 33.92 5.24 -9.32
C ASP A 145 32.47 5.65 -9.51
N LEU A 146 31.58 4.65 -9.57
CA LEU A 146 30.15 4.80 -9.70
C LEU A 146 29.50 4.41 -8.37
N GLY A 147 28.59 5.24 -7.90
CA GLY A 147 27.77 4.95 -6.72
C GLY A 147 26.31 5.21 -7.02
N ILE A 148 25.44 4.36 -6.49
CA ILE A 148 24.01 4.58 -6.46
C ILE A 148 23.49 4.40 -5.04
N THR A 149 22.53 5.21 -4.63
CA THR A 149 21.79 5.01 -3.38
C THR A 149 20.31 5.26 -3.62
N PHE A 150 19.47 4.34 -3.13
CA PHE A 150 18.01 4.43 -3.21
C PHE A 150 17.36 3.82 -1.97
N ASN A 151 16.09 4.12 -1.74
CA ASN A 151 15.27 3.55 -0.68
C ASN A 151 14.66 2.21 -1.13
N LYS A 152 14.54 1.24 -0.21
CA LYS A 152 13.82 -0.01 -0.42
C LYS A 152 12.80 -0.21 0.72
N PRO A 153 11.48 -0.27 0.43
CA PRO A 153 10.85 -0.03 -0.88
C PRO A 153 11.11 1.39 -1.41
N PHE A 154 10.95 1.58 -2.72
CA PHE A 154 11.16 2.85 -3.42
C PHE A 154 9.82 3.48 -3.82
N GLY A 155 9.45 4.57 -3.16
CA GLY A 155 8.24 5.34 -3.46
C GLY A 155 8.37 6.11 -4.76
N LEU A 156 7.60 5.74 -5.79
CA LEU A 156 7.73 6.35 -7.13
C LEU A 156 7.46 7.86 -7.19
N ILE A 157 6.67 8.39 -6.27
CA ILE A 157 6.29 9.80 -6.22
C ILE A 157 7.33 10.62 -5.46
N ASP A 158 7.76 10.14 -4.29
CA ASP A 158 8.53 10.93 -3.34
C ASP A 158 10.04 10.67 -3.40
N ASP A 159 10.45 9.47 -3.83
CA ASP A 159 11.86 9.08 -3.82
C ASP A 159 12.61 9.50 -5.09
N LYS A 160 13.92 9.70 -4.92
CA LYS A 160 14.88 9.93 -6.01
C LYS A 160 16.09 9.02 -5.82
N ILE A 161 16.65 8.57 -6.93
CA ILE A 161 17.88 7.77 -6.92
C ILE A 161 19.07 8.73 -6.89
N MET A 162 19.90 8.63 -5.85
CA MET A 162 21.16 9.37 -5.80
C MET A 162 22.21 8.62 -6.60
N VAL A 163 22.76 9.25 -7.63
CA VAL A 163 23.85 8.74 -8.46
C VAL A 163 25.10 9.58 -8.20
N SER A 164 26.21 8.93 -7.88
CA SER A 164 27.52 9.56 -7.74
C SER A 164 28.49 9.02 -8.77
N ILE A 165 29.24 9.90 -9.43
CA ILE A 165 30.27 9.52 -10.40
C ILE A 165 31.52 10.32 -10.05
N SER A 166 32.64 9.66 -9.80
CA SER A 166 33.92 10.32 -9.52
C SER A 166 35.05 9.78 -10.39
N LEU A 167 35.93 10.68 -10.81
CA LEU A 167 37.11 10.35 -11.59
C LEU A 167 38.20 9.81 -10.66
N LYS A 168 38.52 8.52 -10.79
CA LYS A 168 39.51 7.82 -9.97
C LYS A 168 40.91 7.92 -10.57
N ASP A 169 41.03 7.63 -11.86
CA ASP A 169 42.29 7.68 -12.60
C ASP A 169 42.03 7.97 -14.10
N TYR A 170 43.06 8.40 -14.83
CA TYR A 170 43.04 8.44 -16.29
C TYR A 170 44.43 8.34 -16.90
N ASP A 171 44.49 7.80 -18.12
CA ASP A 171 45.70 7.71 -18.92
C ASP A 171 45.84 8.96 -19.81
N ASP A 172 46.70 9.89 -19.39
CA ASP A 172 46.96 11.16 -20.07
C ASP A 172 47.53 11.00 -21.49
N SER A 173 48.07 9.82 -21.83
CA SER A 173 48.51 9.49 -23.18
C SER A 173 47.36 9.08 -24.11
N LYS A 174 46.20 8.73 -23.56
CA LYS A 174 45.02 8.27 -24.31
C LYS A 174 43.87 9.27 -24.31
N VAL A 175 43.72 10.05 -23.25
CA VAL A 175 42.57 10.92 -23.07
C VAL A 175 42.97 12.25 -22.46
N LYS A 176 42.13 13.25 -22.69
CA LYS A 176 42.26 14.60 -22.15
C LYS A 176 40.97 14.99 -21.44
N LEU A 177 41.13 15.54 -20.25
CA LEU A 177 40.03 16.10 -19.47
C LEU A 177 39.54 17.43 -20.09
N PRO A 178 38.26 17.81 -19.90
CA PRO A 178 37.29 17.21 -18.98
C PRO A 178 36.57 15.97 -19.51
N PHE A 179 36.22 15.06 -18.60
CA PHE A 179 35.19 14.05 -18.87
C PHE A 179 33.80 14.68 -18.64
N VAL A 180 32.99 14.80 -19.68
CA VAL A 180 31.69 15.51 -19.62
C VAL A 180 30.54 14.51 -19.55
N ILE A 181 29.81 14.50 -18.44
CA ILE A 181 28.60 13.70 -18.26
C ILE A 181 27.41 14.47 -18.83
N LYS A 182 26.80 13.93 -19.89
CA LYS A 182 25.66 14.58 -20.57
C LYS A 182 24.34 14.22 -19.91
N SER A 183 24.08 12.92 -19.76
CA SER A 183 22.84 12.44 -19.16
C SER A 183 23.04 11.15 -18.36
N ILE A 184 22.23 11.02 -17.32
CA ILE A 184 22.14 9.85 -16.46
C ILE A 184 20.77 9.21 -16.69
N LYS A 185 20.74 7.91 -16.99
CA LYS A 185 19.53 7.15 -17.27
C LYS A 185 19.44 5.93 -16.35
N ILE A 186 18.24 5.70 -15.81
CA ILE A 186 17.90 4.52 -15.03
C ILE A 186 17.03 3.62 -15.89
N LEU A 187 17.48 2.40 -16.11
CA LEU A 187 16.85 1.42 -16.99
C LEU A 187 16.54 0.13 -16.22
N ASP A 188 15.49 -0.56 -16.67
CA ASP A 188 15.32 -2.00 -16.47
C ASP A 188 15.31 -2.67 -17.85
N ASN A 189 16.36 -3.42 -18.15
CA ASN A 189 16.63 -3.93 -19.50
C ASN A 189 16.67 -2.82 -20.56
N LYS A 190 15.59 -2.63 -21.31
CA LYS A 190 15.44 -1.60 -22.35
C LYS A 190 14.41 -0.53 -21.99
N LEU A 191 13.72 -0.67 -20.87
CA LEU A 191 12.69 0.26 -20.42
C LEU A 191 13.33 1.39 -19.62
N LEU A 192 13.02 2.64 -20.01
CA LEU A 192 13.53 3.83 -19.35
C LEU A 192 12.64 4.19 -18.16
N TYR A 193 13.22 4.16 -16.96
CA TYR A 193 12.52 4.51 -15.72
C TYR A 193 12.74 5.96 -15.30
N GLY A 194 13.90 6.53 -15.62
CA GLY A 194 14.22 7.92 -15.29
C GLY A 194 15.40 8.43 -16.09
N GLU A 195 15.41 9.73 -16.36
CA GLU A 195 16.47 10.42 -17.09
C GLU A 195 16.73 11.80 -16.50
N LEU A 196 18.00 12.16 -16.38
CA LEU A 196 18.44 13.49 -15.97
C LEU A 196 19.54 13.99 -16.89
N ASN A 197 19.33 15.16 -17.51
CA ASN A 197 20.35 15.87 -18.27
C ASN A 197 21.18 16.73 -17.32
N VAL A 198 22.49 16.50 -17.25
CA VAL A 198 23.35 17.08 -16.21
C VAL A 198 24.39 18.05 -16.75
N ASN A 199 24.99 17.74 -17.91
CA ASN A 199 26.09 18.51 -18.52
C ASN A 199 27.19 18.90 -17.51
N LYS A 200 27.63 17.97 -16.67
CA LYS A 200 28.67 18.19 -15.64
C LYS A 200 30.02 17.69 -16.11
N GLN A 201 31.09 18.23 -15.53
CA GLN A 201 32.46 17.93 -15.94
C GLN A 201 33.29 17.40 -14.77
N LEU A 202 34.10 16.39 -15.05
CA LEU A 202 35.16 15.91 -14.16
C LEU A 202 36.49 16.43 -14.72
N THR A 203 37.10 17.39 -14.04
CA THR A 203 38.24 18.17 -14.55
C THR A 203 39.59 17.73 -13.98
N GLN A 204 39.59 16.98 -12.88
CA GLN A 204 40.80 16.49 -12.20
C GLN A 204 40.52 15.21 -11.41
N LEU A 205 41.56 14.47 -11.04
CA LEU A 205 41.44 13.29 -10.17
C LEU A 205 40.72 13.64 -8.86
N GLY A 206 39.84 12.75 -8.41
CA GLY A 206 38.98 12.95 -7.24
C GLY A 206 37.81 13.90 -7.46
N SER A 207 37.70 14.57 -8.61
CA SER A 207 36.48 15.31 -8.95
C SER A 207 35.31 14.35 -9.12
N GLY A 208 34.12 14.77 -8.70
CA GLY A 208 32.92 13.95 -8.78
C GLY A 208 31.65 14.77 -8.84
N VAL A 209 30.58 14.13 -9.28
CA VAL A 209 29.23 14.69 -9.35
C VAL A 209 28.30 13.81 -8.53
N LYS A 210 27.28 14.43 -7.93
CA LYS A 210 26.21 13.74 -7.21
C LYS A 210 24.89 14.33 -7.66
N GLU A 211 24.02 13.48 -8.17
CA GLU A 211 22.77 13.91 -8.79
C GLU A 211 21.60 13.06 -8.30
N LEU A 212 20.43 13.68 -8.19
CA LEU A 212 19.19 13.01 -7.80
C LEU A 212 18.35 12.78 -9.06
N VAL A 213 18.25 11.52 -9.49
CA VAL A 213 17.50 11.13 -10.68
C VAL A 213 16.09 10.71 -10.26
N PRO A 214 15.03 11.45 -10.64
CA PRO A 214 13.66 11.02 -10.42
C PRO A 214 13.30 9.88 -11.37
N LEU A 215 12.44 8.97 -10.92
CA LEU A 215 11.78 8.02 -11.80
C LEU A 215 10.50 8.66 -12.34
N THR A 216 10.27 8.55 -13.63
CA THR A 216 9.11 9.14 -14.33
C THR A 216 8.19 8.09 -14.92
N PHE A 217 8.65 6.85 -15.06
CA PHE A 217 7.83 5.74 -15.53
C PHE A 217 7.01 5.15 -14.37
N ILE A 218 5.69 5.19 -14.50
CA ILE A 218 4.76 4.59 -13.55
C ILE A 218 4.37 3.20 -14.10
N PRO A 219 4.74 2.09 -13.43
CA PRO A 219 4.33 0.76 -13.84
C PRO A 219 2.82 0.55 -13.62
N GLU A 220 2.22 -0.34 -14.43
CA GLU A 220 0.83 -0.75 -14.24
C GLU A 220 0.62 -1.51 -12.92
N GLU A 221 1.60 -2.31 -12.53
CA GLU A 221 1.63 -3.01 -11.24
C GLU A 221 1.88 -2.01 -10.12
N LYS A 222 1.06 -2.06 -9.06
CA LYS A 222 1.20 -1.19 -7.88
C LYS A 222 2.52 -1.42 -7.14
N GLU A 223 3.02 -2.66 -7.18
CA GLU A 223 4.31 -3.03 -6.64
C GLU A 223 5.07 -3.86 -7.67
N LYS A 224 6.30 -3.46 -8.01
CA LYS A 224 7.10 -4.14 -9.04
C LYS A 224 8.56 -4.21 -8.67
N GLU A 225 9.14 -5.41 -8.77
CA GLU A 225 10.57 -5.61 -8.66
C GLU A 225 11.25 -5.35 -10.01
N ILE A 226 12.27 -4.48 -10.04
CA ILE A 226 13.03 -4.15 -11.25
C ILE A 226 14.53 -4.36 -11.06
N ALA A 227 15.22 -4.70 -12.15
CA ALA A 227 16.68 -4.72 -12.17
C ALA A 227 17.20 -3.30 -12.41
N LEU A 228 18.18 -2.86 -11.61
CA LEU A 228 18.72 -1.51 -11.71
C LEU A 228 19.90 -1.47 -12.69
N THR A 229 19.71 -0.78 -13.81
CA THR A 229 20.75 -0.53 -14.81
C THR A 229 20.99 0.96 -14.97
N LEU A 230 22.22 1.42 -14.71
CA LEU A 230 22.64 2.79 -14.94
C LEU A 230 23.22 2.92 -16.33
N LYS A 231 22.73 3.88 -17.12
CA LYS A 231 23.34 4.26 -18.39
C LYS A 231 23.80 5.71 -18.34
N ILE A 232 25.05 5.95 -18.71
CA ILE A 232 25.66 7.28 -18.72
C ILE A 232 26.06 7.61 -20.15
N ASP A 233 25.52 8.71 -20.67
CA ASP A 233 25.96 9.29 -21.94
C ASP A 233 27.00 10.38 -21.64
N TYR A 234 28.13 10.35 -22.35
CA TYR A 234 29.29 11.17 -22.02
C TYR A 234 30.04 11.69 -23.27
N GLU A 235 30.83 12.74 -23.07
CA GLU A 235 31.84 13.22 -24.03
C GLU A 235 33.23 13.21 -23.39
N LEU A 236 34.24 12.86 -24.19
CA LEU A 236 35.64 12.78 -23.74
C LEU A 236 36.58 13.18 -24.88
N GLY A 237 37.61 13.97 -24.59
CA GLY A 237 38.71 14.20 -25.54
C GLY A 237 39.60 12.96 -25.60
N LYS A 238 39.62 12.27 -26.75
CA LYS A 238 40.47 11.11 -27.00
C LYS A 238 41.68 11.52 -27.83
N ILE A 239 42.86 11.06 -27.45
CA ILE A 239 44.09 11.29 -28.21
C ILE A 239 44.23 10.16 -29.25
N ASN A 240 44.27 10.53 -30.52
CA ASN A 240 44.43 9.57 -31.61
C ASN A 240 45.91 9.15 -31.79
N THR A 241 46.19 8.24 -32.71
CA THR A 241 47.56 7.73 -32.94
C THR A 241 48.55 8.79 -33.46
N LYS A 242 48.06 9.95 -33.91
CA LYS A 242 48.88 11.09 -34.33
C LYS A 242 49.13 12.10 -33.20
N GLY A 243 48.55 11.87 -32.01
CA GLY A 243 48.61 12.82 -30.90
C GLY A 243 47.59 13.96 -31.01
N GLU A 244 46.63 13.89 -31.93
CA GLU A 244 45.57 14.89 -32.08
C GLU A 244 44.37 14.54 -31.20
N GLU A 245 43.70 15.57 -30.67
CA GLU A 245 42.51 15.43 -29.83
C GLU A 245 41.25 15.31 -30.70
N GLU A 246 40.45 14.26 -30.45
CA GLU A 246 39.14 14.04 -31.06
C GLU A 246 38.07 13.90 -29.98
N ILE A 247 36.93 14.58 -30.15
CA ILE A 247 35.81 14.47 -29.19
C ILE A 247 35.04 13.17 -29.43
N LEU A 248 35.19 12.22 -28.52
CA LEU A 248 34.42 10.99 -28.46
C LEU A 248 33.08 11.26 -27.75
N ARG A 249 31.97 10.79 -28.36
CA ARG A 249 30.63 10.81 -27.76
C ARG A 249 30.11 9.40 -27.67
N GLU A 250 29.95 8.88 -26.46
CA GLU A 250 29.60 7.49 -26.24
C GLU A 250 28.66 7.34 -25.04
N SER A 251 28.28 6.09 -24.79
CA SER A 251 27.55 5.72 -23.59
C SER A 251 28.09 4.42 -23.02
N PHE A 252 28.08 4.29 -21.70
CA PHE A 252 28.31 3.00 -21.06
C PHE A 252 27.14 2.64 -20.15
N THR A 253 27.07 1.35 -19.85
CA THR A 253 26.03 0.78 -19.00
C THR A 253 26.66 0.00 -17.85
N GLU A 254 26.08 0.17 -16.67
CA GLU A 254 26.44 -0.54 -15.45
C GLU A 254 25.20 -1.21 -14.86
N LYS A 255 25.27 -2.54 -14.69
CA LYS A 255 24.17 -3.34 -14.14
C LYS A 255 24.48 -3.68 -12.69
N PHE A 256 23.57 -3.33 -11.81
CA PHE A 256 23.70 -3.68 -10.40
C PHE A 256 22.96 -4.97 -10.10
N SER A 257 23.54 -5.84 -9.27
CA SER A 257 22.96 -7.13 -8.90
C SER A 257 21.73 -6.99 -8.00
N GLN A 258 21.69 -5.91 -7.21
CA GLN A 258 20.60 -5.64 -6.29
C GLN A 258 19.39 -5.10 -7.05
N LYS A 259 18.26 -5.78 -6.88
CA LYS A 259 16.97 -5.34 -7.41
C LYS A 259 16.31 -4.32 -6.50
N MET A 260 15.50 -3.45 -7.10
CA MET A 260 14.72 -2.41 -6.45
C MET A 260 13.23 -2.75 -6.51
N PHE A 261 12.51 -2.51 -5.42
CA PHE A 261 11.06 -2.68 -5.36
C PHE A 261 10.42 -1.31 -5.49
N LEU A 262 9.75 -1.08 -6.62
CA LEU A 262 8.98 0.13 -6.86
C LEU A 262 7.60 -0.03 -6.24
N VAL A 263 7.15 1.00 -5.54
CA VAL A 263 5.80 1.06 -4.97
C VAL A 263 5.11 2.34 -5.44
N VAL A 264 3.89 2.18 -5.95
CA VAL A 264 2.99 3.27 -6.32
C VAL A 264 2.07 3.54 -5.14
N THR A 265 2.29 4.65 -4.44
CA THR A 265 1.44 5.11 -3.34
C THR A 265 0.31 5.99 -3.87
N GLY A 266 -0.80 6.09 -3.13
CA GLY A 266 -1.93 6.93 -3.53
C GLY A 266 -3.24 6.58 -2.83
N GLU A 267 -4.29 7.36 -3.12
CA GLU A 267 -5.63 7.12 -2.60
C GLU A 267 -6.17 5.79 -3.14
N SER A 268 -6.79 4.99 -2.28
CA SER A 268 -7.33 3.70 -2.67
C SER A 268 -8.75 3.83 -3.24
N ASP A 269 -9.03 3.13 -4.34
CA ASP A 269 -10.39 2.99 -4.88
C ASP A 269 -11.23 1.96 -4.08
N LEU A 270 -10.95 1.76 -2.80
CA LEU A 270 -11.71 0.87 -1.93
C LEU A 270 -13.09 1.47 -1.68
N LYS A 271 -14.04 1.16 -2.57
CA LYS A 271 -15.48 1.38 -2.40
C LYS A 271 -16.16 0.16 -1.79
#